data_AF-A0A923JBM8-F1
#
_entry.id   AF-A0A923JBM8-F1
#
_cell.length_a   1.000
_cell.length_b   1.000
_cell.length_c   1.000
_cell.angle_alpha   90.00
_cell.angle_beta   90.00
_cell.angle_gamma   90.00
#
_symmetry.space_group_name_H-M   'P 1'
#
loop_
_entity.id
_entity.type
_entity.pdbx_description
1 polymer ?
#
loop_
_entity_poly.entity_id
_entity_poly.type
_entity_poly.pdbx_seq_one_letter_code
_entity_poly.pdbx_strand_id
1 'polypeptide(L)'
;MNALWPPDPGAPLSPRRSRTHAPRPADRTGAPGHGPRLRVVDEGARRREPERTDHVPAPDPPDARGLAERQAELVAALVAGGPDPAGVDPHRLAATRAALLRKRAGLAAAEWPLLAAGLGPRWPAVFAERFAGVPPYGPVREGWDLARELAAAGRLGPGAARELAARETEWRYDGRSAPRRRSAVARLLRRAARVPPHR
;
A
#
# COMPACT_ATOMS: atom_id res chain seq x y z
N MET A 1 -34.65 21.31 3.66
CA MET A 1 -34.84 22.19 2.50
C MET A 1 -33.68 21.99 1.54
N ASN A 2 -34.01 21.49 0.33
CA ASN A 2 -33.25 21.34 -0.94
C ASN A 2 -31.88 20.61 -0.92
N ALA A 3 -31.55 19.66 -1.79
CA ALA A 3 -32.22 18.90 -2.87
C ALA A 3 -31.32 17.66 -3.14
N LEU A 4 -31.84 16.43 -3.11
CA LEU A 4 -32.30 15.62 -4.26
C LEU A 4 -31.29 15.54 -5.44
N TRP A 5 -30.53 14.45 -5.52
CA TRP A 5 -30.09 13.87 -6.81
C TRP A 5 -29.79 12.37 -6.72
N PRO A 6 -30.58 11.50 -7.36
CA PRO A 6 -30.15 10.24 -7.95
C PRO A 6 -29.91 10.39 -9.48
N PRO A 7 -29.19 9.45 -10.13
CA PRO A 7 -28.43 9.66 -11.36
C PRO A 7 -29.24 9.60 -12.67
N ASP A 8 -28.65 10.15 -13.73
CA ASP A 8 -29.14 10.10 -15.12
C ASP A 8 -28.74 8.77 -15.81
N PRO A 9 -29.70 7.97 -16.33
CA PRO A 9 -29.44 6.78 -17.13
C PRO A 9 -29.65 7.06 -18.63
N GLY A 10 -28.58 7.21 -19.42
CA GLY A 10 -28.76 7.15 -20.88
C GLY A 10 -27.76 7.83 -21.82
N ALA A 11 -26.45 7.87 -21.54
CA ALA A 11 -25.48 8.32 -22.55
C ALA A 11 -24.95 7.15 -23.40
N PRO A 12 -25.13 7.15 -24.74
CA PRO A 12 -24.69 6.07 -25.61
C PRO A 12 -23.16 6.06 -25.83
N LEU A 13 -22.62 4.84 -25.89
CA LEU A 13 -21.24 4.53 -26.23
C LEU A 13 -20.95 4.90 -27.69
N SER A 14 -20.02 5.83 -27.92
CA SER A 14 -19.41 6.05 -29.24
C SER A 14 -18.00 5.44 -29.32
N PRO A 15 -17.65 4.78 -30.44
CA PRO A 15 -16.47 3.93 -30.57
C PRO A 15 -15.19 4.74 -30.78
N ARG A 16 -14.19 4.56 -29.91
CA ARG A 16 -12.83 5.05 -30.16
C ARG A 16 -12.04 4.04 -30.98
N ARG A 17 -11.70 4.48 -32.20
CA ARG A 17 -10.84 3.82 -33.18
C ARG A 17 -9.43 3.60 -32.64
N SER A 18 -8.89 2.45 -33.01
CA SER A 18 -7.52 1.99 -32.87
C SER A 18 -6.49 2.97 -33.42
N ARG A 19 -5.44 3.25 -32.64
CA ARG A 19 -4.13 3.68 -33.15
C ARG A 19 -3.03 3.01 -32.34
N THR A 20 -2.51 1.94 -32.90
CA THR A 20 -1.27 1.28 -32.50
C THR A 20 -0.11 2.14 -33.00
N HIS A 21 0.71 2.68 -32.09
CA HIS A 21 1.96 3.34 -32.43
C HIS A 21 3.10 2.65 -31.67
N ALA A 22 3.94 1.93 -32.42
CA ALA A 22 5.13 1.27 -31.90
C ALA A 22 6.32 2.26 -31.92
N PRO A 23 7.20 2.26 -30.89
CA PRO A 23 8.41 3.06 -30.91
C PRO A 23 9.58 2.39 -31.67
N ARG A 24 10.31 3.20 -32.44
CA ARG A 24 11.59 2.89 -33.13
C ARG A 24 12.77 2.85 -32.15
N PRO A 25 13.75 1.95 -32.32
CA PRO A 25 15.02 1.99 -31.60
C PRO A 25 16.02 2.98 -32.23
N ALA A 26 16.75 3.70 -31.38
CA ALA A 26 17.82 4.62 -31.79
C ALA A 26 19.16 3.90 -31.78
N ASP A 27 19.80 3.90 -32.94
CA ASP A 27 21.18 3.47 -33.20
C ASP A 27 22.14 4.60 -32.81
N ARG A 28 23.12 4.35 -31.93
CA ARG A 28 24.32 5.18 -31.78
C ARG A 28 25.50 4.32 -31.38
N THR A 29 26.30 3.94 -32.37
CA THR A 29 27.68 3.49 -32.19
C THR A 29 28.54 4.23 -33.19
N GLY A 30 29.46 5.06 -32.71
CA GLY A 30 30.39 5.87 -33.50
C GLY A 30 31.67 6.08 -32.69
N ALA A 31 32.80 5.67 -33.27
CA ALA A 31 34.09 5.43 -32.62
C ALA A 31 35.02 6.69 -32.63
N PRO A 32 36.38 6.59 -32.52
CA PRO A 32 37.16 7.28 -31.49
C PRO A 32 38.05 8.42 -32.02
N GLY A 33 38.59 9.26 -31.11
CA GLY A 33 39.52 10.35 -31.46
C GLY A 33 40.80 10.32 -30.60
N HIS A 34 41.95 10.32 -31.28
CA HIS A 34 43.31 10.37 -30.73
C HIS A 34 43.84 11.83 -30.60
N GLY A 35 44.41 12.16 -29.42
CA GLY A 35 45.51 13.12 -29.18
C GLY A 35 45.25 14.63 -29.35
N PRO A 36 46.15 15.54 -28.90
CA PRO A 36 47.46 15.34 -28.25
C PRO A 36 47.70 16.14 -26.93
N ARG A 37 48.86 15.84 -26.31
CA ARG A 37 49.50 16.48 -25.14
C ARG A 37 49.75 17.98 -25.32
N LEU A 38 49.60 18.79 -24.26
CA LEU A 38 50.39 20.00 -24.04
C LEU A 38 50.75 20.24 -22.55
N ARG A 39 52.08 20.27 -22.35
CA ARG A 39 52.97 20.97 -21.42
C ARG A 39 52.50 21.42 -20.02
N VAL A 40 53.34 21.00 -19.08
CA VAL A 40 53.69 21.60 -17.79
C VAL A 40 53.99 23.10 -17.92
N VAL A 41 53.41 23.90 -17.02
CA VAL A 41 54.05 25.08 -16.45
C VAL A 41 53.71 25.10 -14.96
N ASP A 42 54.77 25.09 -14.16
CA ASP A 42 54.79 25.24 -12.71
C ASP A 42 54.96 26.73 -12.41
N GLU A 43 54.09 27.32 -11.59
CA GLU A 43 54.36 28.65 -11.03
C GLU A 43 53.51 28.95 -9.79
N GLY A 44 54.19 29.27 -8.69
CA GLY A 44 53.73 30.33 -7.81
C GLY A 44 53.10 29.90 -6.50
N ALA A 45 53.97 29.53 -5.56
CA ALA A 45 53.75 29.66 -4.13
C ALA A 45 52.85 30.85 -3.75
N ARG A 46 51.67 30.55 -3.19
CA ARG A 46 51.04 31.37 -2.17
C ARG A 46 50.63 30.47 -1.03
N ARG A 47 51.43 30.47 0.04
CA ARG A 47 50.98 30.08 1.37
C ARG A 47 49.77 30.96 1.69
N ARG A 48 48.57 30.41 1.55
CA ARG A 48 47.41 30.88 2.31
C ARG A 48 47.44 30.09 3.59
N GLU A 49 47.71 30.78 4.69
CA GLU A 49 47.40 30.28 6.02
C GLU A 49 45.99 29.72 6.01
N PRO A 50 45.74 28.51 6.56
CA PRO A 50 44.39 28.17 6.92
C PRO A 50 44.02 29.12 8.06
N GLU A 51 43.28 30.17 7.73
CA GLU A 51 42.38 30.81 8.68
C GLU A 51 41.62 29.65 9.32
N ARG A 52 42.05 29.32 10.53
CA ARG A 52 41.32 28.46 11.45
C ARG A 52 40.10 29.29 11.78
N THR A 53 39.11 29.24 10.89
CA THR A 53 37.75 29.62 11.19
C THR A 53 37.44 28.79 12.42
N ASP A 54 37.32 29.46 13.56
CA ASP A 54 36.77 28.84 14.75
C ASP A 54 35.44 28.26 14.29
N HIS A 55 35.42 26.94 14.05
CA HIS A 55 34.21 26.22 13.76
C HIS A 55 33.45 26.28 15.07
N VAL A 56 32.66 27.33 15.22
CA VAL A 56 31.57 27.36 16.19
C VAL A 56 30.82 26.08 15.89
N PRO A 57 30.84 25.07 16.79
CA PRO A 57 30.07 23.86 16.56
C PRO A 57 28.64 24.33 16.31
N ALA A 58 28.07 23.92 15.18
CA ALA A 58 26.67 24.19 14.92
C ALA A 58 25.91 23.73 16.18
N PRO A 59 25.01 24.56 16.73
CA PRO A 59 24.23 24.16 17.89
C PRO A 59 23.62 22.79 17.59
N ASP A 60 23.74 21.86 18.53
CA ASP A 60 23.18 20.52 18.36
C ASP A 60 21.75 20.66 17.82
N PRO A 61 21.39 19.94 16.74
CA PRO A 61 20.04 20.03 16.20
C PRO A 61 19.07 19.76 17.36
N PRO A 62 18.04 20.60 17.54
CA PRO A 62 17.15 20.53 18.70
C PRO A 62 16.69 19.08 18.86
N ASP A 63 17.06 18.49 19.99
CA ASP A 63 16.82 17.11 20.44
C ASP A 63 16.10 16.23 19.39
N ALA A 64 16.88 15.71 18.43
CA ALA A 64 16.37 14.84 17.37
C ALA A 64 15.69 13.58 17.93
N ARG A 65 16.06 13.16 19.15
CA ARG A 65 15.43 12.04 19.86
C ARG A 65 14.01 12.41 20.29
N GLY A 66 13.80 13.60 20.85
CA GLY A 66 12.47 14.12 21.20
C GLY A 66 11.55 14.35 20.00
N LEU A 67 12.08 14.72 18.82
CA LEU A 67 11.27 14.80 17.60
C LEU A 67 10.83 13.43 17.08
N ALA A 68 11.77 12.47 17.01
CA ALA A 68 11.47 11.12 16.54
C ALA A 68 10.43 10.43 17.43
N GLU A 69 10.51 10.62 18.74
CA GLU A 69 9.53 10.11 19.72
C GLU A 69 8.13 10.68 19.45
N ARG A 70 8.00 12.01 19.32
CA ARG A 70 6.71 12.66 18.97
C ARG A 70 6.15 12.20 17.62
N GLN A 71 7.02 11.96 16.63
CA GLN A 71 6.60 11.41 15.33
C GLN A 71 6.11 9.97 15.46
N ALA A 72 6.79 9.14 16.26
CA ALA A 72 6.37 7.78 16.52
C ALA A 72 5.02 7.74 17.25
N GLU A 73 4.79 8.62 18.23
CA GLU A 73 3.50 8.80 18.91
C GLU A 73 2.39 9.17 17.92
N LEU A 74 2.63 10.15 17.05
CA LEU A 74 1.67 10.55 16.02
C LEU A 74 1.35 9.39 15.07
N VAL A 75 2.36 8.64 14.62
CA VAL A 75 2.15 7.48 13.75
C VAL A 75 1.34 6.41 14.47
N ALA A 76 1.67 6.09 15.73
CA ALA A 76 0.93 5.12 16.54
C ALA A 76 -0.53 5.55 16.72
N ALA A 77 -0.77 6.83 17.01
CA ALA A 77 -2.12 7.40 17.12
C ALA A 77 -2.91 7.28 15.81
N LEU A 78 -2.26 7.49 14.66
CA LEU A 78 -2.89 7.44 13.34
C LEU A 78 -3.22 6.02 12.87
N VAL A 79 -2.35 5.03 13.12
CA VAL A 79 -2.45 3.71 12.47
C VAL A 79 -2.80 2.57 13.42
N ALA A 80 -2.53 2.73 14.72
CA ALA A 80 -2.62 1.68 15.73
C ALA A 80 -3.58 2.02 16.87
N GLY A 81 -4.36 3.10 16.75
CA GLY A 81 -5.32 3.50 17.79
C GLY A 81 -4.66 3.99 19.09
N GLY A 82 -3.40 4.44 19.02
CA GLY A 82 -2.72 5.05 20.16
C GLY A 82 -3.41 6.35 20.61
N PRO A 83 -3.09 6.83 21.83
CA PRO A 83 -3.67 8.07 22.37
C PRO A 83 -3.38 9.27 21.47
N ASP A 84 -4.28 10.26 21.49
CA ASP A 84 -4.09 11.50 20.73
C ASP A 84 -2.88 12.26 21.30
N PRO A 85 -1.85 12.56 20.48
CA PRO A 85 -0.66 13.26 20.94
C PRO A 85 -0.98 14.71 21.30
N ALA A 86 -0.35 15.21 22.36
CA ALA A 86 -0.55 16.57 22.84
C ALA A 86 -0.21 17.62 21.75
N GLY A 87 -1.03 18.67 21.65
CA GLY A 87 -0.82 19.76 20.70
C GLY A 87 -1.24 19.45 19.26
N VAL A 88 -1.74 18.25 18.96
CA VAL A 88 -2.33 17.91 17.66
C VAL A 88 -3.84 18.11 17.71
N ASP A 89 -4.38 18.81 16.72
CA ASP A 89 -5.83 19.02 16.56
C ASP A 89 -6.57 17.66 16.41
N PRO A 90 -7.47 17.31 17.35
CA PRO A 90 -8.20 16.03 17.32
C PRO A 90 -9.07 15.85 16.07
N HIS A 91 -9.64 16.92 15.52
CA HIS A 91 -10.46 16.85 14.31
C HIS A 91 -9.62 16.52 13.07
N ARG A 92 -8.44 17.15 12.95
CA ARG A 92 -7.50 16.83 11.87
C ARG A 92 -7.02 15.38 11.99
N LEU A 93 -6.71 14.94 13.20
CA LEU A 93 -6.27 13.58 13.47
C LEU A 93 -7.35 12.55 13.09
N ALA A 94 -8.61 12.78 13.49
CA ALA A 94 -9.74 11.94 13.11
C ALA A 94 -9.96 11.90 11.59
N ALA A 95 -9.87 13.05 10.91
CA ALA A 95 -9.98 13.12 9.46
C ALA A 95 -8.87 12.33 8.75
N THR A 96 -7.63 12.42 9.23
CA THR A 96 -6.50 11.66 8.69
C THR A 96 -6.66 10.16 8.92
N ARG A 97 -7.08 9.72 10.12
CA ARG A 97 -7.40 8.30 10.40
C ARG A 97 -8.43 7.77 9.41
N ALA A 98 -9.51 8.51 9.19
CA ALA A 98 -10.56 8.13 8.24
C ALA A 98 -10.03 8.04 6.80
N ALA A 99 -9.18 8.98 6.37
CA ALA A 99 -8.58 8.95 5.04
C ALA A 99 -7.64 7.74 4.85
N LEU A 100 -6.82 7.42 5.85
CA LEU A 100 -5.93 6.26 5.83
C LEU A 100 -6.72 4.96 5.77
N LEU A 101 -7.79 4.81 6.56
CA LEU A 101 -8.66 3.64 6.51
C LEU A 101 -9.33 3.48 5.14
N ARG A 102 -9.82 4.57 4.53
CA ARG A 102 -10.36 4.52 3.16
C ARG A 102 -9.30 4.08 2.15
N LYS A 103 -8.07 4.58 2.26
CA LYS A 103 -6.96 4.14 1.40
C LYS A 103 -6.67 2.65 1.56
N ARG A 104 -6.59 2.16 2.81
CA ARG A 104 -6.39 0.74 3.12
C ARG A 104 -7.52 -0.13 2.55
N ALA A 105 -8.77 0.30 2.71
CA ALA A 105 -9.93 -0.39 2.14
C ALA A 105 -9.82 -0.49 0.60
N GLY A 106 -9.34 0.56 -0.08
CA GLY A 106 -9.10 0.53 -1.53
C GLY A 106 -8.04 -0.50 -1.93
N LEU A 107 -6.93 -0.57 -1.21
CA LEU A 107 -5.87 -1.57 -1.45
C LEU A 107 -6.37 -3.00 -1.20
N ALA A 108 -7.12 -3.22 -0.12
CA ALA A 108 -7.71 -4.51 0.18
C ALA A 108 -8.77 -4.93 -0.85
N ALA A 109 -9.56 -3.99 -1.40
CA ALA A 109 -10.51 -4.29 -2.48
C ALA A 109 -9.81 -4.71 -3.78
N ALA A 110 -8.67 -4.09 -4.10
CA ALA A 110 -7.87 -4.49 -5.26
C ALA A 110 -7.35 -5.92 -5.12
N GLU A 111 -6.93 -6.30 -3.91
CA GLU A 111 -6.49 -7.67 -3.62
C GLU A 111 -7.66 -8.66 -3.52
N TRP A 112 -8.82 -8.24 -3.02
CA TRP A 112 -9.98 -9.10 -2.79
C TRP A 112 -11.23 -8.63 -3.56
N PRO A 113 -11.21 -8.70 -4.90
CA PRO A 113 -12.23 -8.08 -5.73
C PRO A 113 -13.63 -8.70 -5.57
N LEU A 114 -13.76 -10.01 -5.36
CA LEU A 114 -15.08 -10.64 -5.22
C LEU A 114 -15.66 -10.41 -3.82
N LEU A 115 -14.80 -10.33 -2.79
CA LEU A 115 -15.19 -9.87 -1.46
C LEU A 115 -15.73 -8.44 -1.49
N ALA A 116 -14.98 -7.52 -2.08
CA ALA A 116 -15.37 -6.11 -2.18
C ALA A 116 -16.65 -5.95 -3.01
N ALA A 117 -16.75 -6.62 -4.16
CA ALA A 117 -17.95 -6.60 -4.99
C ALA A 117 -19.18 -7.15 -4.26
N GLY A 118 -19.02 -8.20 -3.45
CA GLY A 118 -20.12 -8.78 -2.66
C GLY A 118 -20.68 -7.85 -1.58
N LEU A 119 -19.85 -6.95 -1.04
CA LEU A 119 -20.26 -5.91 -0.09
C LEU A 119 -20.71 -4.61 -0.80
N GLY A 120 -20.27 -4.40 -2.04
CA GLY A 120 -20.65 -3.27 -2.87
C GLY A 120 -20.37 -1.93 -2.19
N PRO A 121 -21.32 -0.98 -2.19
CA PRO A 121 -21.16 0.32 -1.55
C PRO A 121 -20.85 0.26 -0.04
N ARG A 122 -21.17 -0.85 0.63
CA ARG A 122 -20.89 -1.02 2.07
C ARG A 122 -19.43 -1.37 2.36
N TRP A 123 -18.65 -1.74 1.35
CA TRP A 123 -17.26 -2.19 1.51
C TRP A 123 -16.41 -1.24 2.39
N PRO A 124 -16.32 0.07 2.12
CA PRO A 124 -15.48 0.95 2.92
C PRO A 124 -15.90 1.03 4.39
N ALA A 125 -17.21 1.00 4.65
CA ALA A 125 -17.75 1.07 6.01
C ALA A 125 -17.46 -0.22 6.80
N VAL A 126 -17.72 -1.39 6.21
CA VAL A 126 -17.45 -2.70 6.84
C VAL A 126 -15.95 -2.89 7.09
N PHE A 127 -15.10 -2.47 6.15
CA PHE A 127 -13.65 -2.53 6.34
C PHE A 127 -13.20 -1.58 7.47
N ALA A 128 -13.68 -0.34 7.47
CA ALA A 128 -13.32 0.65 8.49
C ALA A 128 -13.79 0.23 9.90
N GLU A 129 -15.01 -0.31 10.02
CA GLU A 129 -15.55 -0.84 11.27
C GLU A 129 -14.63 -1.91 11.88
N ARG A 130 -14.10 -2.80 11.04
CA ARG A 130 -13.24 -3.89 11.52
C ARG A 130 -11.82 -3.44 11.86
N PHE A 131 -11.23 -2.55 11.06
CA PHE A 131 -9.80 -2.24 11.12
C PHE A 131 -9.48 -0.88 11.74
N ALA A 132 -10.49 -0.14 12.21
CA ALA A 132 -10.26 1.06 13.02
C ALA A 132 -9.41 0.71 14.25
N GLY A 133 -8.32 1.45 14.46
CA GLY A 133 -7.37 1.22 15.54
C GLY A 133 -6.49 -0.02 15.39
N VAL A 134 -6.64 -0.81 14.32
CA VAL A 134 -5.80 -2.00 14.09
C VAL A 134 -4.58 -1.62 13.23
N PRO A 135 -3.35 -1.85 13.72
CA PRO A 135 -2.13 -1.63 12.94
C PRO A 135 -2.20 -2.35 11.59
N PRO A 136 -1.81 -1.71 10.47
CA PRO A 136 -1.85 -2.34 9.17
C PRO A 136 -0.86 -3.50 9.07
N TYR A 137 -1.30 -4.62 8.52
CA TYR A 137 -0.45 -5.80 8.31
C TYR A 137 -0.56 -6.39 6.89
N GLY A 138 -1.15 -5.61 5.98
CA GLY A 138 -1.12 -5.81 4.54
C GLY A 138 -2.49 -6.21 3.95
N PRO A 139 -2.84 -5.71 2.76
CA PRO A 139 -4.19 -5.82 2.19
C PRO A 139 -4.64 -7.27 1.93
N VAL A 140 -3.70 -8.14 1.53
CA VAL A 140 -3.99 -9.57 1.32
C VAL A 140 -4.44 -10.25 2.61
N ARG A 141 -3.76 -9.96 3.72
CA ARG A 141 -4.03 -10.58 5.02
C ARG A 141 -5.29 -10.01 5.66
N GLU A 142 -5.43 -8.69 5.65
CA GLU A 142 -6.61 -7.99 6.15
C GLU A 142 -7.89 -8.46 5.44
N GLY A 143 -7.86 -8.59 4.10
CA GLY A 143 -9.00 -9.14 3.36
C GLY A 143 -9.30 -10.60 3.71
N TRP A 144 -8.28 -11.41 4.03
CA TRP A 144 -8.46 -12.79 4.47
C TRP A 144 -9.17 -12.87 5.82
N ASP A 145 -8.71 -12.08 6.79
CA ASP A 145 -9.29 -12.05 8.13
C ASP A 145 -10.74 -11.56 8.07
N LEU A 146 -11.01 -10.49 7.32
CA LEU A 146 -12.37 -10.00 7.11
C LEU A 146 -13.26 -11.04 6.42
N ALA A 147 -12.77 -11.73 5.38
CA ALA A 147 -13.53 -12.77 4.70
C ALA A 147 -13.89 -13.93 5.63
N ARG A 148 -12.96 -14.35 6.50
CA ARG A 148 -13.20 -15.41 7.50
C ARG A 148 -14.19 -15.00 8.56
N GLU A 149 -14.08 -13.78 9.08
CA GLU A 149 -15.03 -13.25 10.07
C GLU A 149 -16.44 -13.14 9.49
N LEU A 150 -16.59 -12.66 8.25
CA LEU A 150 -17.87 -12.61 7.55
C LEU A 150 -18.42 -14.00 7.26
N ALA A 151 -17.57 -14.98 6.93
CA ALA A 151 -17.99 -16.38 6.75
C ALA A 151 -18.51 -16.97 8.05
N ALA A 152 -17.77 -16.79 9.15
CA ALA A 152 -18.17 -17.26 10.47
C ALA A 152 -19.50 -16.63 10.94
N ALA A 153 -19.74 -15.38 10.57
CA ALA A 153 -20.99 -14.68 10.82
C ALA A 153 -22.13 -15.00 9.82
N GLY A 154 -21.91 -15.89 8.83
CA GLY A 154 -22.91 -16.21 7.80
C GLY A 154 -23.26 -15.04 6.86
N ARG A 155 -22.40 -14.01 6.80
CA ARG A 155 -22.60 -12.77 6.03
C ARG A 155 -21.79 -12.72 4.74
N LEU A 156 -21.09 -13.79 4.39
CA LEU A 156 -20.26 -13.86 3.21
C LEU A 156 -21.08 -14.24 1.97
N GLY A 157 -21.15 -13.34 0.98
CA GLY A 157 -21.80 -13.62 -0.30
C GLY A 157 -21.10 -14.71 -1.13
N PRO A 158 -21.78 -15.32 -2.12
CA PRO A 158 -21.28 -16.49 -2.83
C PRO A 158 -20.00 -16.24 -3.63
N GLY A 159 -19.83 -15.05 -4.23
CA GLY A 159 -18.60 -14.68 -4.94
C GLY A 159 -17.38 -14.64 -4.01
N ALA A 160 -17.56 -13.96 -2.87
CA ALA A 160 -16.54 -13.84 -1.83
C ALA A 160 -16.20 -15.21 -1.19
N ALA A 161 -17.20 -16.07 -1.00
CA ALA A 161 -17.01 -17.44 -0.52
C ALA A 161 -16.16 -18.27 -1.48
N ARG A 162 -16.39 -18.16 -2.80
CA ARG A 162 -15.56 -18.83 -3.81
C ARG A 162 -14.12 -18.31 -3.81
N GLU A 163 -13.95 -16.99 -3.71
CA GLU A 163 -12.61 -16.39 -3.62
C GLU A 163 -11.83 -16.91 -2.41
N LEU A 164 -12.44 -16.85 -1.22
CA LEU A 164 -11.84 -17.36 0.02
C LEU A 164 -11.52 -18.85 -0.12
N ALA A 165 -12.45 -19.65 -0.64
CA ALA A 165 -12.27 -21.08 -0.82
C ALA A 165 -11.14 -21.43 -1.80
N ALA A 166 -10.97 -20.66 -2.89
CA ALA A 166 -9.89 -20.83 -3.85
C ALA A 166 -8.53 -20.51 -3.20
N ARG A 167 -8.44 -19.36 -2.51
CA ARG A 167 -7.23 -18.95 -1.80
C ARG A 167 -6.83 -19.94 -0.71
N GLU A 168 -7.77 -20.45 0.09
CA GLU A 168 -7.49 -21.46 1.14
C GLU A 168 -7.04 -22.83 0.62
N THR A 169 -7.40 -23.14 -0.62
CA THR A 169 -6.93 -24.34 -1.32
C THR A 169 -5.47 -24.17 -1.73
N GLU A 170 -5.08 -22.99 -2.19
CA GLU A 170 -3.76 -22.74 -2.74
C GLU A 170 -2.74 -22.31 -1.68
N TRP A 171 -3.17 -21.60 -0.65
CA TRP A 171 -2.31 -21.01 0.37
C TRP A 171 -2.67 -21.48 1.79
N ARG A 172 -1.66 -21.50 2.65
CA ARG A 172 -1.79 -21.65 4.09
C ARG A 172 -1.58 -20.28 4.72
N TYR A 173 -2.58 -19.83 5.46
CA TYR A 173 -2.52 -18.62 6.27
C TYR A 173 -3.03 -18.93 7.67
N ASP A 174 -2.20 -18.60 8.67
CA ASP A 174 -2.38 -18.88 10.10
C ASP A 174 -2.95 -17.69 10.88
N GLY A 175 -3.28 -16.58 10.21
CA GLY A 175 -3.76 -15.34 10.83
C GLY A 175 -2.66 -14.39 11.30
N ARG A 176 -1.38 -14.82 11.29
CA ARG A 176 -0.27 -14.05 11.88
C ARG A 176 0.89 -13.81 10.92
N SER A 177 1.21 -14.80 10.12
CA SER A 177 2.37 -14.82 9.23
C SER A 177 1.96 -14.54 7.79
N ALA A 178 2.90 -14.13 6.94
CA ALA A 178 2.64 -14.02 5.51
C ALA A 178 2.11 -15.36 4.95
N PRO A 179 1.05 -15.36 4.10
CA PRO A 179 0.53 -16.58 3.50
C PRO A 179 1.61 -17.34 2.73
N ARG A 180 1.67 -18.66 2.91
CA ARG A 180 2.62 -19.54 2.20
C ARG A 180 1.90 -20.45 1.23
N ARG A 181 2.44 -20.63 0.03
CA ARG A 181 1.87 -21.58 -0.95
C ARG A 181 1.86 -22.98 -0.36
N ARG A 182 0.74 -23.69 -0.53
CA ARG A 182 0.64 -25.12 -0.19
C ARG A 182 1.36 -25.96 -1.24
N SER A 183 1.94 -27.08 -0.81
CA SER A 183 2.50 -28.09 -1.71
C SER A 183 1.42 -28.69 -2.59
N ALA A 184 1.80 -29.18 -3.79
CA ALA A 184 0.87 -29.77 -4.74
C ALA A 184 0.07 -30.94 -4.14
N VAL A 185 0.73 -31.80 -3.35
CA VAL A 185 0.11 -32.92 -2.63
C VAL A 185 -1.00 -32.44 -1.69
N ALA A 186 -0.73 -31.43 -0.87
CA ALA A 186 -1.72 -30.87 0.05
C ALA A 186 -2.93 -30.24 -0.67
N ARG A 187 -2.73 -29.69 -1.87
CA ARG A 187 -3.82 -29.14 -2.70
C ARG A 187 -4.74 -30.24 -3.23
N LEU A 188 -4.16 -31.36 -3.69
CA LEU A 188 -4.93 -32.49 -4.21
C LEU A 188 -5.83 -33.11 -3.13
N LEU A 189 -5.27 -33.36 -1.94
CA LEU A 189 -6.01 -33.93 -0.81
C LEU A 189 -7.21 -33.06 -0.38
N ARG A 190 -7.04 -31.73 -0.32
CA ARG A 190 -8.12 -30.79 -0.01
C ARG A 190 -9.22 -30.76 -1.07
N ARG A 191 -8.85 -30.85 -2.36
CA ARG A 191 -9.82 -30.91 -3.45
C ARG A 191 -10.65 -32.19 -3.37
N ALA A 192 -10.02 -33.33 -3.12
CA ALA A 192 -10.70 -34.60 -2.94
C ALA A 192 -11.68 -34.57 -1.76
N ALA A 193 -11.29 -33.95 -0.63
CA ALA A 193 -12.13 -33.84 0.55
C ALA A 193 -13.34 -32.87 0.41
N ARG A 194 -13.37 -32.00 -0.62
CA ARG A 194 -14.50 -31.08 -0.87
C ARG A 194 -15.57 -31.64 -1.80
N VAL A 195 -15.30 -32.75 -2.49
CA VAL A 195 -16.30 -33.47 -3.28
C VAL A 195 -16.94 -34.50 -2.34
N PRO A 196 -18.20 -34.34 -1.90
CA PRO A 196 -18.84 -35.38 -1.12
C PRO A 196 -18.96 -36.65 -1.98
N PRO A 197 -18.77 -37.86 -1.42
CA PRO A 197 -19.02 -39.08 -2.17
C PRO A 197 -20.51 -39.11 -2.56
N HIS A 198 -20.78 -39.17 -3.85
CA HIS A 198 -22.12 -39.42 -4.37
C HIS A 198 -22.62 -40.77 -3.81
N ARG A 199 -23.68 -40.73 -3.02
CA ARG A 199 -24.53 -41.87 -2.66
C ARG A 199 -25.97 -41.49 -2.86
#